data_AF-A0A2V5GU52-F1
#
_entry.id   AF-A0A2V5GU52-F1
#
_cell.length_a   1.000
_cell.length_b   1.000
_cell.length_c   1.000
_cell.angle_alpha   90.00
_cell.angle_beta   90.00
_cell.angle_gamma   90.00
#
_symmetry.space_group_name_H-M   'P 1'
#
loop_
_entity.id
_entity.type
_entity.pdbx_description
1 polymer ?
#
loop_
_entity_poly.entity_id
_entity_poly.type
_entity_poly.pdbx_seq_one_letter_code
_entity_poly.pdbx_strand_id
1 'polypeptide(L)'
;VSTNGLCGNGTTCLGSSFGDCCSISGYCGSTSDYCTAGICDATHGLCVSGNPVSLDGLCASQSSTNATCAGSEFGFCCSVDGYCGSTSDYCGYKTCQSEFGSCDEAPSVSSDGLCGALSSVNATCAGSTFGDCCSIHGYCGSGSDYCAYDSCQSAFGFCDAGSTISVDGLCGALSSSNATCAGSTFGDCCSIDGYCGSTSDYCAYDSCQSVFGTCDPGPTVSSDGLCGALSSTNATCAGSTFGSCCSVNGYCGSTDEYCGIGTCDSAFGNCDTVTVSPDGLCGSMSSVNASCAGSQFGDCCSMSGYCGSTDAYCGIGQCQSAFGSCDELPISSDGLCGFMTSNSATCLGSQFGDCCSVNGYCGGSDAYC
;
A
#
# COMPACT_ATOMS: atom_id res chain seq x y z
N VAL A 1 -40.05 39.32 53.29
CA VAL A 1 -40.16 39.27 51.82
C VAL A 1 -39.58 40.55 51.25
N SER A 2 -38.66 40.44 50.29
CA SER A 2 -37.99 41.59 49.67
C SER A 2 -39.00 42.53 49.00
N THR A 3 -38.84 43.84 49.23
CA THR A 3 -39.66 44.90 48.61
C THR A 3 -38.87 45.78 47.65
N ASN A 4 -37.56 45.55 47.55
CA ASN A 4 -36.62 46.35 46.77
C ASN A 4 -35.74 45.50 45.84
N GLY A 5 -36.02 44.20 45.71
CA GLY A 5 -35.27 43.29 44.86
C GLY A 5 -33.95 42.79 45.45
N LEU A 6 -33.64 43.11 46.71
CA LEU A 6 -32.43 42.62 47.40
C LEU A 6 -32.77 41.49 48.39
N CYS A 7 -31.85 40.56 48.60
CA CYS A 7 -31.96 39.43 49.53
C CYS A 7 -30.66 39.16 50.29
N GLY A 8 -30.74 38.28 51.29
CA GLY A 8 -29.67 38.03 52.25
C GLY A 8 -29.84 38.82 53.56
N ASN A 9 -28.97 38.55 54.54
CA ASN A 9 -28.97 39.17 55.87
C ASN A 9 -30.37 39.15 56.55
N GLY A 10 -31.08 38.03 56.46
CA GLY A 10 -32.44 37.84 57.00
C GLY A 10 -33.59 38.24 56.06
N THR A 11 -33.29 38.73 54.84
CA THR A 11 -34.29 39.12 53.85
C THR A 11 -34.46 38.03 52.79
N THR A 12 -35.68 37.49 52.66
CA THR A 12 -36.03 36.43 51.68
C THR A 12 -36.73 36.97 50.43
N CYS A 13 -36.46 36.35 49.28
CA CYS A 13 -37.16 36.54 48.01
C CYS A 13 -38.48 35.78 47.89
N LEU A 14 -38.78 34.85 48.81
CA LEU A 14 -39.97 34.01 48.74
C LEU A 14 -41.26 34.87 48.79
N GLY A 15 -42.04 34.88 47.70
CA GLY A 15 -43.24 35.69 47.54
C GLY A 15 -42.99 37.14 47.08
N SER A 16 -41.78 37.46 46.62
CA SER A 16 -41.41 38.79 46.10
C SER A 16 -41.94 39.00 44.68
N SER A 17 -42.35 40.22 44.35
CA SER A 17 -42.73 40.59 42.97
C SER A 17 -41.56 40.59 41.99
N PHE A 18 -40.32 40.54 42.50
CA PHE A 18 -39.10 40.47 41.69
C PHE A 18 -38.72 39.02 41.34
N GLY A 19 -39.33 38.04 42.00
CA GLY A 19 -39.06 36.61 41.83
C GLY A 19 -38.64 35.93 43.12
N ASP A 20 -38.85 34.61 43.18
CA ASP A 20 -38.72 33.81 44.40
C ASP A 20 -37.30 33.36 44.71
N CYS A 21 -36.38 33.52 43.77
CA CYS A 21 -35.02 33.04 43.88
C CYS A 21 -34.11 34.16 44.36
N CYS A 22 -33.19 33.83 45.27
CA CYS A 22 -32.19 34.77 45.79
C CYS A 22 -30.84 34.40 45.20
N SER A 23 -30.23 35.25 44.39
CA SER A 23 -28.87 35.01 43.90
C SER A 23 -27.85 35.19 45.02
N ILE A 24 -26.70 34.51 44.95
CA ILE A 24 -25.56 34.69 45.86
C ILE A 24 -25.01 36.13 45.85
N SER A 25 -25.31 36.88 44.79
CA SER A 25 -25.02 38.30 44.65
C SER A 25 -25.99 39.20 45.43
N GLY A 26 -27.00 38.62 46.07
CA GLY A 26 -27.95 39.32 46.95
C GLY A 26 -29.15 39.94 46.23
N TYR A 27 -29.57 39.40 45.08
CA TYR A 27 -30.70 39.93 44.30
C TYR A 27 -31.82 38.90 44.13
N CYS A 28 -33.07 39.37 44.11
CA CYS A 28 -34.24 38.55 43.81
C CYS A 28 -34.52 38.47 42.32
N GLY A 29 -34.86 37.29 41.82
CA GLY A 29 -35.25 37.07 40.44
C GLY A 29 -35.99 35.76 40.22
N SER A 30 -36.48 35.56 38.99
CA SER A 30 -37.18 34.33 38.57
C SER A 30 -36.49 33.58 37.43
N THR A 31 -35.38 34.11 36.89
CA THR A 31 -34.63 33.50 35.79
C THR A 31 -33.53 32.58 36.33
N SER A 32 -32.92 31.78 35.45
CA SER A 32 -31.77 30.93 35.77
C SER A 32 -30.68 31.68 36.53
N ASP A 33 -30.39 32.92 36.17
CA ASP A 33 -29.36 33.76 36.81
C ASP A 33 -29.56 33.98 38.32
N TYR A 34 -30.77 33.70 38.83
CA TYR A 34 -31.13 33.81 40.24
C TYR A 34 -31.50 32.47 40.87
N CYS A 35 -32.10 31.56 40.09
CA CYS A 35 -32.74 30.35 40.58
C CYS A 35 -31.86 29.10 40.53
N THR A 36 -30.80 29.16 39.78
CA THR A 36 -29.97 28.01 39.48
C THR A 36 -29.12 27.53 40.68
N ALA A 37 -28.98 26.22 40.85
CA ALA A 37 -28.11 25.66 41.90
C ALA A 37 -26.66 26.14 41.74
N GLY A 38 -26.03 26.50 42.85
CA GLY A 38 -24.67 27.05 42.89
C GLY A 38 -24.59 28.58 42.85
N ILE A 39 -25.58 29.26 42.23
CA ILE A 39 -25.69 30.74 42.25
C ILE A 39 -26.92 31.24 42.99
N CYS A 40 -27.78 30.33 43.47
CA CYS A 40 -28.94 30.63 44.29
C CYS A 40 -28.66 30.31 45.77
N ASP A 41 -28.92 31.28 46.65
CA ASP A 41 -28.91 31.13 48.09
C ASP A 41 -30.23 30.51 48.58
N ALA A 42 -30.18 29.21 48.85
CA ALA A 42 -31.31 28.41 49.33
C ALA A 42 -31.79 28.81 50.73
N THR A 43 -31.02 29.62 51.48
CA THR A 43 -31.46 30.13 52.79
C THR A 43 -32.40 31.33 52.65
N HIS A 44 -32.35 32.04 51.51
CA HIS A 44 -33.12 33.25 51.27
C HIS A 44 -34.02 33.21 50.02
N GLY A 45 -33.99 32.15 49.19
CA GLY A 45 -34.90 31.98 48.04
C GLY A 45 -35.16 30.52 47.65
N LEU A 46 -36.06 30.30 46.67
CA LEU A 46 -36.34 28.98 46.09
C LEU A 46 -35.35 28.65 44.99
N CYS A 47 -34.40 27.78 45.28
CA CYS A 47 -33.44 27.32 44.29
C CYS A 47 -33.99 26.09 43.55
N VAL A 48 -33.77 26.07 42.24
CA VAL A 48 -34.05 24.91 41.40
C VAL A 48 -32.96 23.87 41.65
N SER A 49 -33.36 22.66 42.01
CA SER A 49 -32.48 21.50 42.08
C SER A 49 -32.10 21.06 40.66
N GLY A 50 -30.83 21.22 40.28
CA GLY A 50 -30.30 20.88 38.96
C GLY A 50 -28.97 21.58 38.67
N ASN A 51 -28.28 21.21 37.59
CA ASN A 51 -27.03 21.86 37.18
C ASN A 51 -27.28 23.29 36.64
N PRO A 52 -26.34 24.24 36.81
CA PRO A 52 -26.48 25.61 36.32
C PRO A 52 -26.49 25.78 34.81
N VAL A 53 -27.26 26.72 34.25
CA VAL A 53 -27.18 26.98 32.79
C VAL A 53 -25.83 27.61 32.47
N SER A 54 -25.14 27.08 31.47
CA SER A 54 -23.83 27.59 31.03
C SER A 54 -23.96 29.00 30.43
N LEU A 55 -23.16 29.93 30.95
CA LEU A 55 -23.11 31.34 30.51
C LEU A 55 -21.81 31.69 29.75
N ASP A 56 -20.87 30.76 29.69
CA ASP A 56 -19.56 30.89 29.05
C ASP A 56 -19.31 29.79 28.00
N GLY A 57 -20.29 28.91 27.80
CA GLY A 57 -20.20 27.77 26.88
C GLY A 57 -19.48 26.56 27.46
N LEU A 58 -19.06 26.57 28.73
CA LEU A 58 -18.48 25.40 29.39
C LEU A 58 -19.56 24.62 30.16
N CYS A 59 -19.49 23.30 30.12
CA CYS A 59 -20.44 22.40 30.78
C CYS A 59 -19.74 21.22 31.45
N ALA A 60 -20.48 20.49 32.30
CA ALA A 60 -19.99 19.31 33.02
C ALA A 60 -18.64 19.59 33.73
N SER A 61 -17.65 18.72 33.55
CA SER A 61 -16.35 18.78 34.21
C SER A 61 -15.49 20.00 33.84
N GLN A 62 -15.74 20.63 32.70
CA GLN A 62 -15.03 21.86 32.30
C GLN A 62 -15.65 23.12 32.92
N SER A 63 -16.88 23.02 33.40
CA SER A 63 -17.53 24.11 34.12
C SER A 63 -17.15 24.07 35.60
N SER A 64 -16.71 25.21 36.14
CA SER A 64 -16.43 25.38 37.57
C SER A 64 -17.65 25.11 38.47
N THR A 65 -18.86 25.11 37.90
CA THR A 65 -20.12 24.89 38.60
C THR A 65 -20.88 23.66 38.08
N ASN A 66 -20.25 22.82 37.25
CA ASN A 66 -20.88 21.64 36.67
C ASN A 66 -22.11 21.99 35.80
N ALA A 67 -22.02 23.04 34.99
CA ALA A 67 -23.14 23.60 34.24
C ALA A 67 -23.74 22.66 33.16
N THR A 68 -25.03 22.83 32.89
CA THR A 68 -25.78 22.27 31.76
C THR A 68 -25.90 23.27 30.61
N CYS A 69 -25.94 22.74 29.38
CA CYS A 69 -26.18 23.52 28.17
C CYS A 69 -27.66 23.72 27.87
N ALA A 70 -28.56 22.97 28.52
CA ALA A 70 -29.99 23.12 28.30
C ALA A 70 -30.48 24.55 28.62
N GLY A 71 -30.84 25.31 27.58
CA GLY A 71 -31.26 26.72 27.69
C GLY A 71 -30.12 27.75 27.58
N SER A 72 -28.89 27.33 27.28
CA SER A 72 -27.76 28.24 27.03
C SER A 72 -27.82 28.86 25.63
N GLU A 73 -27.35 30.11 25.49
CA GLU A 73 -27.21 30.78 24.18
C GLU A 73 -26.11 30.14 23.30
N PHE A 74 -25.20 29.38 23.91
CA PHE A 74 -24.11 28.70 23.21
C PHE A 74 -24.54 27.36 22.60
N GLY A 75 -25.78 26.93 22.86
CA GLY A 75 -26.35 25.69 22.36
C GLY A 75 -26.83 24.78 23.49
N PHE A 76 -27.66 23.79 23.14
CA PHE A 76 -28.40 22.96 24.10
C PHE A 76 -27.74 21.61 24.40
N CYS A 77 -26.69 21.23 23.67
CA CYS A 77 -25.96 19.98 23.82
C CYS A 77 -24.63 20.23 24.52
N CYS A 78 -24.27 19.38 25.47
CA CYS A 78 -22.96 19.40 26.12
C CYS A 78 -22.07 18.33 25.50
N SER A 79 -21.00 18.71 24.78
CA SER A 79 -20.08 17.75 24.20
C SER A 79 -19.33 16.98 25.28
N VAL A 80 -18.79 15.79 24.97
CA VAL A 80 -17.90 15.02 25.86
C VAL A 80 -16.66 15.80 26.30
N ASP A 81 -16.25 16.80 25.50
CA ASP A 81 -15.15 17.70 25.83
C ASP A 81 -15.57 18.85 26.77
N GLY A 82 -16.85 18.93 27.14
CA GLY A 82 -17.37 19.90 28.11
C GLY A 82 -17.71 21.27 27.52
N TYR A 83 -18.12 21.33 26.25
CA TYR A 83 -18.53 22.57 25.59
C TYR A 83 -19.99 22.52 25.15
N CYS A 84 -20.68 23.67 25.22
CA CYS A 84 -22.04 23.82 24.71
C CYS A 84 -22.07 24.08 23.20
N GLY A 85 -23.00 23.42 22.50
CA GLY A 85 -23.23 23.60 21.07
C GLY A 85 -24.55 23.02 20.59
N SER A 86 -24.82 23.16 19.30
CA SER A 86 -26.06 22.70 18.65
C SER A 86 -25.84 21.87 17.38
N THR A 87 -24.59 21.60 16.99
CA THR A 87 -24.28 20.74 15.84
C THR A 87 -24.14 19.28 16.27
N SER A 88 -24.12 18.36 15.30
CA SER A 88 -23.94 16.92 15.53
C SER A 88 -22.70 16.57 16.35
N ASP A 89 -21.64 17.37 16.27
CA ASP A 89 -20.41 17.13 17.04
C ASP A 89 -20.65 17.29 18.55
N TYR A 90 -21.58 18.18 18.94
CA TYR A 90 -21.98 18.41 20.32
C TYR A 90 -23.16 17.56 20.74
N CYS A 91 -24.10 17.31 19.82
CA CYS A 91 -25.38 16.66 20.11
C CYS A 91 -25.37 15.15 19.86
N GLY A 92 -24.42 14.61 19.10
CA GLY A 92 -24.41 13.21 18.72
C GLY A 92 -24.45 12.27 19.93
N TYR A 93 -25.19 11.17 19.81
CA TYR A 93 -25.43 10.20 20.90
C TYR A 93 -24.16 9.64 21.58
N LYS A 94 -23.00 9.67 20.90
CA LYS A 94 -21.68 9.29 21.46
C LYS A 94 -20.83 10.48 21.91
N THR A 95 -21.10 11.66 21.40
CA THR A 95 -20.29 12.86 21.60
C THR A 95 -20.96 13.86 22.54
N CYS A 96 -22.15 13.54 23.04
CA CYS A 96 -22.94 14.38 23.93
C CYS A 96 -23.12 13.76 25.33
N GLN A 97 -23.04 14.58 26.36
CA GLN A 97 -23.27 14.23 27.77
C GLN A 97 -24.73 14.49 28.16
N SER A 98 -25.55 13.44 28.19
CA SER A 98 -27.00 13.53 28.40
C SER A 98 -27.43 14.04 29.79
N GLU A 99 -26.55 13.99 30.79
CA GLU A 99 -26.79 14.60 32.11
C GLU A 99 -26.66 16.14 32.10
N PHE A 100 -26.01 16.70 31.07
CA PHE A 100 -25.64 18.13 30.97
C PHE A 100 -26.12 18.79 29.67
N GLY A 101 -26.91 18.10 28.84
CA GLY A 101 -27.45 18.64 27.60
C GLY A 101 -28.47 17.71 26.96
N SER A 102 -29.16 18.20 25.92
CA SER A 102 -30.12 17.42 25.15
C SER A 102 -29.43 16.76 23.97
N CYS A 103 -29.14 15.46 24.08
CA CYS A 103 -28.43 14.70 23.07
C CYS A 103 -29.38 14.07 22.05
N ASP A 104 -28.85 13.83 20.85
CA ASP A 104 -29.49 12.99 19.85
C ASP A 104 -29.59 11.56 20.38
N GLU A 105 -30.75 10.95 20.18
CA GLU A 105 -31.00 9.57 20.59
C GLU A 105 -30.11 8.61 19.80
N ALA A 106 -29.69 7.53 20.45
CA ALA A 106 -28.95 6.48 19.78
C ALA A 106 -29.81 5.86 18.66
N PRO A 107 -29.23 5.54 17.49
CA PRO A 107 -29.95 4.80 16.46
C PRO A 107 -30.52 3.50 17.03
N SER A 108 -31.80 3.23 16.79
CA SER A 108 -32.46 1.99 17.23
C SER A 108 -31.80 0.79 16.56
N VAL A 109 -31.16 -0.09 17.33
CA VAL A 109 -30.55 -1.32 16.80
C VAL A 109 -31.64 -2.36 16.56
N SER A 110 -31.58 -3.06 15.41
CA SER A 110 -32.56 -4.06 15.02
C SER A 110 -32.61 -5.23 16.01
N SER A 111 -33.81 -5.51 16.54
CA SER A 111 -34.06 -6.61 17.48
C SER A 111 -34.74 -7.83 16.83
N ASP A 112 -35.24 -7.68 15.61
CA ASP A 112 -35.99 -8.71 14.86
C ASP A 112 -35.35 -9.02 13.49
N GLY A 113 -34.22 -8.39 13.17
CA GLY A 113 -33.49 -8.57 11.92
C GLY A 113 -34.01 -7.70 10.78
N LEU A 114 -35.00 -6.81 11.00
CA LEU A 114 -35.44 -5.83 10.01
C LEU A 114 -34.70 -4.50 10.17
N CYS A 115 -34.36 -3.86 9.06
CA CYS A 115 -33.63 -2.59 9.03
C CYS A 115 -34.10 -1.65 7.93
N GLY A 116 -33.71 -0.38 8.05
CA GLY A 116 -34.12 0.68 7.12
C GLY A 116 -35.64 0.77 7.00
N ALA A 117 -36.14 1.01 5.79
CA ALA A 117 -37.56 1.25 5.54
C ALA A 117 -38.50 0.08 5.89
N LEU A 118 -37.99 -1.16 6.02
CA LEU A 118 -38.79 -2.33 6.39
C LEU A 118 -38.96 -2.44 7.92
N SER A 119 -38.13 -1.74 8.70
CA SER A 119 -38.28 -1.64 10.14
C SER A 119 -39.27 -0.55 10.51
N SER A 120 -40.17 -0.83 11.47
CA SER A 120 -41.16 0.13 11.97
C SER A 120 -40.56 1.34 12.68
N VAL A 121 -39.27 1.27 13.04
CA VAL A 121 -38.51 2.32 13.71
C VAL A 121 -37.28 2.76 12.90
N ASN A 122 -37.18 2.34 11.62
CA ASN A 122 -36.04 2.62 10.75
C ASN A 122 -34.70 2.13 11.35
N ALA A 123 -34.72 0.94 11.95
CA ALA A 123 -33.60 0.41 12.73
C ALA A 123 -32.31 0.24 11.92
N THR A 124 -31.17 0.36 12.60
CA THR A 124 -29.84 0.00 12.09
C THR A 124 -29.45 -1.43 12.47
N CYS A 125 -28.64 -2.07 11.63
CA CYS A 125 -28.02 -3.36 11.91
C CYS A 125 -26.71 -3.24 12.70
N ALA A 126 -26.13 -2.04 12.80
CA ALA A 126 -24.87 -1.81 13.50
C ALA A 126 -24.97 -2.21 14.98
N GLY A 127 -24.25 -3.26 15.38
CA GLY A 127 -24.27 -3.86 16.71
C GLY A 127 -25.41 -4.85 16.96
N SER A 128 -26.14 -5.27 15.92
CA SER A 128 -27.20 -6.28 16.04
C SER A 128 -26.64 -7.70 16.11
N THR A 129 -27.37 -8.64 16.71
CA THR A 129 -26.97 -10.06 16.75
C THR A 129 -27.14 -10.78 15.41
N PHE A 130 -27.81 -10.16 14.44
CA PHE A 130 -28.06 -10.73 13.11
C PHE A 130 -26.90 -10.45 12.15
N GLY A 131 -26.08 -9.45 12.46
CA GLY A 131 -25.02 -8.94 11.60
C GLY A 131 -25.13 -7.42 11.47
N ASP A 132 -24.03 -6.82 11.02
CA ASP A 132 -23.82 -5.37 11.03
C ASP A 132 -24.32 -4.66 9.76
N CYS A 133 -24.63 -5.43 8.72
CA CYS A 133 -24.98 -4.94 7.40
C CYS A 133 -26.50 -4.96 7.20
N CYS A 134 -27.06 -3.88 6.68
CA CYS A 134 -28.46 -3.82 6.30
C CYS A 134 -28.58 -4.05 4.80
N SER A 135 -29.15 -5.17 4.35
CA SER A 135 -29.30 -5.42 2.92
C SER A 135 -30.29 -4.44 2.27
N ILE A 136 -30.24 -4.24 0.96
CA ILE A 136 -31.23 -3.46 0.18
C ILE A 136 -32.66 -3.98 0.35
N HIS A 137 -32.82 -5.22 0.79
CA HIS A 137 -34.12 -5.84 1.07
C HIS A 137 -34.63 -5.55 2.50
N GLY A 138 -33.87 -4.81 3.31
CA GLY A 138 -34.28 -4.39 4.64
C GLY A 138 -34.05 -5.46 5.72
N TYR A 139 -33.04 -6.32 5.53
CA TYR A 139 -32.69 -7.37 6.50
C TYR A 139 -31.26 -7.22 7.00
N CYS A 140 -31.07 -7.41 8.29
CA CYS A 140 -29.75 -7.47 8.91
C CYS A 140 -29.06 -8.80 8.66
N GLY A 141 -27.77 -8.75 8.36
CA GLY A 141 -26.97 -9.94 8.13
C GLY A 141 -25.48 -9.67 8.02
N SER A 142 -24.75 -10.72 7.69
CA SER A 142 -23.30 -10.71 7.48
C SER A 142 -22.98 -11.44 6.17
N GLY A 143 -21.85 -11.09 5.53
CA GLY A 143 -21.44 -11.66 4.25
C GLY A 143 -21.95 -10.86 3.05
N SER A 144 -21.47 -11.20 1.85
CA SER A 144 -21.65 -10.40 0.63
C SER A 144 -23.11 -10.10 0.27
N ASP A 145 -24.04 -11.01 0.56
CA ASP A 145 -25.46 -10.83 0.25
C ASP A 145 -26.12 -9.70 1.06
N TYR A 146 -25.50 -9.32 2.18
CA TYR A 146 -25.96 -8.25 3.07
C TYR A 146 -25.02 -7.04 3.08
N CYS A 147 -23.72 -7.29 2.93
CA CYS A 147 -22.66 -6.31 3.14
C CYS A 147 -22.09 -5.74 1.85
N ALA A 148 -22.25 -6.40 0.70
CA ALA A 148 -21.69 -5.87 -0.54
C ALA A 148 -22.27 -4.48 -0.85
N TYR A 149 -21.43 -3.59 -1.39
CA TYR A 149 -21.76 -2.18 -1.56
C TYR A 149 -23.05 -1.91 -2.35
N ASP A 150 -23.38 -2.77 -3.32
CA ASP A 150 -24.55 -2.68 -4.17
C ASP A 150 -25.78 -3.38 -3.57
N SER A 151 -25.57 -4.24 -2.58
CA SER A 151 -26.60 -5.00 -1.87
C SER A 151 -26.85 -4.51 -0.44
N CYS A 152 -26.19 -3.42 -0.01
CA CYS A 152 -26.24 -2.90 1.36
C CYS A 152 -26.68 -1.42 1.46
N GLN A 153 -27.49 -1.10 2.46
CA GLN A 153 -27.97 0.24 2.80
C GLN A 153 -27.04 0.90 3.83
N SER A 154 -26.10 1.73 3.36
CA SER A 154 -25.07 2.36 4.20
C SER A 154 -25.60 3.33 5.26
N ALA A 155 -26.83 3.83 5.12
CA ALA A 155 -27.49 4.63 6.15
C ALA A 155 -27.93 3.79 7.37
N PHE A 156 -28.05 2.47 7.23
CA PHE A 156 -28.63 1.57 8.23
C PHE A 156 -27.72 0.41 8.61
N GLY A 157 -26.51 0.30 8.05
CA GLY A 157 -25.54 -0.74 8.42
C GLY A 157 -24.14 -0.46 7.88
N PHE A 158 -23.19 -1.30 8.27
CA PHE A 158 -21.80 -1.23 7.82
C PHE A 158 -21.64 -2.00 6.51
N CYS A 159 -21.69 -1.29 5.39
CA CYS A 159 -21.46 -1.91 4.08
C CYS A 159 -19.96 -2.08 3.83
N ASP A 160 -19.60 -3.15 3.14
CA ASP A 160 -18.27 -3.34 2.60
C ASP A 160 -17.95 -2.19 1.65
N ALA A 161 -16.71 -1.71 1.71
CA ALA A 161 -16.20 -0.75 0.75
C ALA A 161 -16.07 -1.44 -0.62
N GLY A 162 -17.16 -1.48 -1.36
CA GLY A 162 -17.11 -1.87 -2.75
C GLY A 162 -16.59 -0.70 -3.56
N SER A 163 -15.48 -0.94 -4.23
CA SER A 163 -15.05 -0.12 -5.35
C SER A 163 -16.18 -0.11 -6.38
N THR A 164 -16.78 1.06 -6.62
CA THR A 164 -17.80 1.24 -7.66
C THR A 164 -17.21 0.89 -9.02
N ILE A 165 -17.97 0.25 -9.93
CA ILE A 165 -17.47 0.01 -11.30
C ILE A 165 -17.16 1.36 -11.96
N SER A 166 -15.98 1.49 -12.56
CA SER A 166 -15.53 2.70 -13.23
C SER A 166 -16.42 3.02 -14.43
N VAL A 167 -17.00 4.23 -14.41
CA VAL A 167 -17.89 4.75 -15.47
C VAL A 167 -17.25 5.82 -16.33
N ASP A 168 -16.06 6.29 -15.95
CA ASP A 168 -15.27 7.32 -16.64
C ASP A 168 -13.86 6.82 -17.03
N GLY A 169 -13.54 5.57 -16.72
CA GLY A 169 -12.25 4.96 -17.01
C GLY A 169 -11.18 5.21 -15.94
N LEU A 170 -11.49 5.91 -14.84
CA LEU A 170 -10.59 6.08 -13.70
C LEU A 170 -10.81 4.98 -12.66
N CYS A 171 -9.72 4.49 -12.06
CA CYS A 171 -9.76 3.42 -11.07
C CYS A 171 -8.71 3.62 -9.97
N GLY A 172 -8.84 2.84 -8.89
CA GLY A 172 -7.97 2.94 -7.73
C GLY A 172 -7.91 4.35 -7.17
N ALA A 173 -6.73 4.77 -6.70
CA ALA A 173 -6.56 6.06 -6.02
C ALA A 173 -6.85 7.30 -6.89
N LEU A 174 -6.85 7.17 -8.22
CA LEU A 174 -7.15 8.28 -9.12
C LEU A 174 -8.67 8.51 -9.27
N SER A 175 -9.47 7.51 -8.92
CA SER A 175 -10.93 7.63 -8.86
C SER A 175 -11.35 8.26 -7.52
N SER A 176 -12.29 9.21 -7.57
CA SER A 176 -12.86 9.83 -6.36
C SER A 176 -13.59 8.85 -5.44
N SER A 177 -13.90 7.64 -5.92
CA SER A 177 -14.60 6.58 -5.18
C SER A 177 -13.77 5.29 -5.08
N ASN A 178 -12.47 5.33 -5.39
CA ASN A 178 -11.63 4.13 -5.49
C ASN A 178 -12.24 3.06 -6.41
N ALA A 179 -12.74 3.47 -7.58
CA ALA A 179 -13.47 2.61 -8.50
C ALA A 179 -12.66 1.39 -8.99
N THR A 180 -13.37 0.30 -9.31
CA THR A 180 -12.82 -0.91 -9.91
C THR A 180 -13.09 -0.94 -11.41
N CYS A 181 -12.18 -1.53 -12.16
CA CYS A 181 -12.34 -1.77 -13.59
C CYS A 181 -13.09 -3.07 -13.89
N ALA A 182 -13.22 -3.99 -12.94
CA ALA A 182 -13.89 -5.27 -13.17
C ALA A 182 -15.36 -5.08 -13.60
N GLY A 183 -15.68 -5.47 -14.84
CA GLY A 183 -16.98 -5.28 -15.48
C GLY A 183 -17.18 -3.91 -16.16
N SER A 184 -16.14 -3.08 -16.23
CA SER A 184 -16.20 -1.77 -16.88
C SER A 184 -16.16 -1.87 -18.40
N THR A 185 -16.84 -0.95 -19.09
CA THR A 185 -16.79 -0.85 -20.55
C THR A 185 -15.43 -0.40 -21.09
N PHE A 186 -14.56 0.13 -20.23
CA PHE A 186 -13.20 0.56 -20.58
C PHE A 186 -12.20 -0.62 -20.51
N GLY A 187 -12.61 -1.74 -19.90
CA GLY A 187 -11.78 -2.92 -19.68
C GLY A 187 -11.65 -3.27 -18.21
N ASP A 188 -11.30 -4.53 -17.93
CA ASP A 188 -11.32 -5.09 -16.57
C ASP A 188 -10.06 -4.81 -15.74
N CYS A 189 -8.98 -4.35 -16.37
CA CYS A 189 -7.69 -4.16 -15.74
C CYS A 189 -7.53 -2.71 -15.28
N CYS A 190 -7.11 -2.50 -14.03
CA CYS A 190 -6.75 -1.18 -13.53
C CYS A 190 -5.24 -1.00 -13.59
N SER A 191 -4.74 -0.15 -14.48
CA SER A 191 -3.30 0.16 -14.55
C SER A 191 -2.80 0.81 -13.26
N ILE A 192 -1.50 0.74 -12.97
CA ILE A 192 -0.86 1.48 -11.87
C ILE A 192 -1.07 3.00 -11.95
N ASP A 193 -1.30 3.51 -13.16
CA ASP A 193 -1.59 4.92 -13.41
C ASP A 193 -3.05 5.30 -13.09
N GLY A 194 -3.89 4.33 -12.68
CA GLY A 194 -5.26 4.58 -12.24
C GLY A 194 -6.27 4.66 -13.39
N TYR A 195 -6.00 3.99 -14.50
CA TYR A 195 -6.90 3.91 -15.66
C TYR A 195 -7.35 2.48 -15.97
N CYS A 196 -8.60 2.34 -16.40
CA CYS A 196 -9.15 1.07 -16.87
C CYS A 196 -8.77 0.77 -18.32
N GLY A 197 -8.44 -0.49 -18.60
CA GLY A 197 -8.09 -0.98 -19.92
C GLY A 197 -8.14 -2.50 -20.05
N SER A 198 -7.83 -3.00 -21.25
CA SER A 198 -7.79 -4.45 -21.57
C SER A 198 -6.52 -4.88 -22.29
N THR A 199 -5.56 -3.99 -22.53
CA THR A 199 -4.28 -4.33 -23.16
C THR A 199 -3.24 -4.66 -22.10
N SER A 200 -2.12 -5.26 -22.52
CA SER A 200 -1.00 -5.60 -21.65
C SER A 200 -0.50 -4.42 -20.81
N ASP A 201 -0.55 -3.19 -21.34
CA ASP A 201 -0.12 -2.00 -20.60
C ASP A 201 -0.92 -1.77 -19.32
N TYR A 202 -2.20 -2.19 -19.32
CA TYR A 202 -3.11 -2.10 -18.17
C TYR A 202 -3.16 -3.39 -17.35
N CYS A 203 -3.01 -4.54 -18.01
CA CYS A 203 -3.26 -5.85 -17.42
C CYS A 203 -2.01 -6.54 -16.91
N ALA A 204 -0.81 -6.19 -17.39
CA ALA A 204 0.41 -6.88 -17.01
C ALA A 204 0.58 -6.88 -15.48
N TYR A 205 1.07 -8.00 -14.97
CA TYR A 205 1.12 -8.29 -13.53
C TYR A 205 1.87 -7.24 -12.70
N ASP A 206 2.83 -6.53 -13.31
CA ASP A 206 3.66 -5.49 -12.70
C ASP A 206 3.14 -4.06 -12.97
N SER A 207 2.23 -3.89 -13.93
CA SER A 207 1.60 -2.61 -14.28
C SER A 207 0.11 -2.55 -13.94
N CYS A 208 -0.43 -3.54 -13.23
CA CYS A 208 -1.84 -3.64 -12.88
C CYS A 208 -2.08 -3.69 -11.36
N GLN A 209 -3.09 -2.94 -10.91
CA GLN A 209 -3.57 -2.89 -9.53
C GLN A 209 -4.62 -3.98 -9.28
N SER A 210 -4.19 -5.13 -8.76
CA SER A 210 -5.06 -6.30 -8.53
C SER A 210 -6.18 -6.10 -7.52
N VAL A 211 -6.12 -5.02 -6.72
CA VAL A 211 -7.21 -4.63 -5.81
C VAL A 211 -8.37 -3.98 -6.58
N PHE A 212 -8.09 -3.32 -7.70
CA PHE A 212 -9.05 -2.50 -8.44
C PHE A 212 -9.29 -2.99 -9.87
N GLY A 213 -8.78 -4.15 -10.24
CA GLY A 213 -8.98 -4.75 -11.57
C GLY A 213 -8.46 -6.18 -11.66
N THR A 214 -8.74 -6.82 -12.79
CA THR A 214 -8.31 -8.18 -13.10
C THR A 214 -6.98 -8.15 -13.82
N CYS A 215 -5.88 -8.48 -13.13
CA CYS A 215 -4.55 -8.48 -13.73
C CYS A 215 -4.22 -9.83 -14.37
N ASP A 216 -3.40 -9.79 -15.41
CA ASP A 216 -2.78 -10.96 -15.98
C ASP A 216 -1.91 -11.64 -14.93
N PRO A 217 -1.92 -12.99 -14.87
CA PRO A 217 -1.06 -13.71 -13.97
C PRO A 217 0.40 -13.40 -14.29
N GLY A 218 1.16 -13.06 -13.25
CA GLY A 218 2.61 -12.90 -13.36
C GLY A 218 3.30 -14.21 -13.73
N PRO A 219 4.59 -14.14 -14.09
CA PRO A 219 5.38 -15.33 -14.36
C PRO A 219 5.32 -16.28 -13.15
N THR A 220 5.08 -17.57 -13.40
CA THR A 220 5.00 -18.57 -12.34
C THR A 220 6.38 -18.76 -11.72
N VAL A 221 6.50 -18.58 -10.41
CA VAL A 221 7.77 -18.81 -9.71
C VAL A 221 7.99 -20.32 -9.57
N SER A 222 9.19 -20.78 -9.91
CA SER A 222 9.57 -22.19 -9.84
C SER A 222 9.50 -22.71 -8.40
N SER A 223 8.71 -23.77 -8.20
CA SER A 223 8.49 -24.44 -6.91
C SER A 223 9.20 -25.80 -6.80
N ASP A 224 9.74 -26.31 -7.90
CA ASP A 224 10.47 -27.58 -8.02
C ASP A 224 11.91 -27.41 -8.51
N GLY A 225 12.33 -26.17 -8.79
CA GLY A 225 13.68 -25.84 -9.27
C GLY A 225 13.83 -25.94 -10.79
N LEU A 226 12.78 -26.26 -11.55
CA LEU A 226 12.80 -26.21 -13.01
C LEU A 226 12.33 -24.85 -13.52
N CYS A 227 12.98 -24.34 -14.57
CA CYS A 227 12.68 -23.05 -15.19
C CYS A 227 12.74 -23.10 -16.71
N GLY A 228 12.19 -22.06 -17.35
CA GLY A 228 12.15 -21.95 -18.80
C GLY A 228 11.48 -23.17 -19.43
N ALA A 229 12.03 -23.68 -20.53
CA ALA A 229 11.41 -24.75 -21.32
C ALA A 229 11.31 -26.12 -20.59
N LEU A 230 12.08 -26.36 -19.52
CA LEU A 230 11.96 -27.60 -18.73
C LEU A 230 10.86 -27.53 -17.68
N SER A 231 10.37 -26.33 -17.35
CA SER A 231 9.21 -26.17 -16.49
C SER A 231 7.93 -26.41 -17.29
N SER A 232 6.97 -27.15 -16.72
CA SER A 232 5.65 -27.36 -17.32
C SER A 232 4.81 -26.08 -17.48
N THR A 233 5.23 -24.98 -16.85
CA THR A 233 4.56 -23.68 -16.88
C THR A 233 5.46 -22.55 -17.38
N ASN A 234 6.63 -22.85 -17.95
CA ASN A 234 7.66 -21.86 -18.27
C ASN A 234 8.04 -20.98 -17.06
N ALA A 235 8.19 -21.60 -15.88
CA ALA A 235 8.43 -20.89 -14.64
C ALA A 235 9.73 -20.06 -14.65
N THR A 236 9.71 -18.95 -13.91
CA THR A 236 10.89 -18.14 -13.60
C THR A 236 11.53 -18.57 -12.29
N CYS A 237 12.85 -18.38 -12.20
CA CYS A 237 13.60 -18.53 -10.96
C CYS A 237 13.56 -17.27 -10.07
N ALA A 238 13.15 -16.11 -10.60
CA ALA A 238 13.12 -14.87 -9.82
C ALA A 238 12.19 -15.02 -8.60
N GLY A 239 12.76 -14.93 -7.39
CA GLY A 239 12.04 -15.14 -6.13
C GLY A 239 11.89 -16.60 -5.69
N SER A 240 12.49 -17.56 -6.42
CA SER A 240 12.49 -18.97 -6.03
C SER A 240 13.48 -19.26 -4.89
N THR A 241 13.16 -20.25 -4.06
CA THR A 241 14.03 -20.72 -2.95
C THR A 241 15.26 -21.47 -3.43
N PHE A 242 15.27 -21.94 -4.68
CA PHE A 242 16.42 -22.62 -5.29
C PHE A 242 17.48 -21.63 -5.80
N GLY A 243 17.11 -20.36 -5.92
CA GLY A 243 17.96 -19.30 -6.45
C GLY A 243 17.27 -18.52 -7.58
N SER A 244 17.76 -17.32 -7.85
CA SER A 244 17.11 -16.39 -8.78
C SER A 244 17.50 -16.55 -10.24
N CYS A 245 18.55 -17.33 -10.53
CA CYS A 245 19.09 -17.50 -11.87
C CYS A 245 18.53 -18.77 -12.50
N CYS A 246 18.09 -18.68 -13.75
CA CYS A 246 17.67 -19.83 -14.54
C CYS A 246 18.84 -20.22 -15.42
N SER A 247 19.45 -21.39 -15.21
CA SER A 247 20.50 -21.84 -16.12
C SER A 247 19.92 -22.12 -17.51
N VAL A 248 20.76 -22.05 -18.55
CA VAL A 248 20.41 -22.49 -19.92
C VAL A 248 20.00 -23.96 -19.98
N ASN A 249 20.35 -24.74 -18.95
CA ASN A 249 19.93 -26.12 -18.77
C ASN A 249 18.56 -26.24 -18.09
N GLY A 250 17.86 -25.14 -17.81
CA GLY A 250 16.48 -25.13 -17.29
C GLY A 250 16.35 -25.42 -15.79
N TYR A 251 17.39 -25.12 -15.00
CA TYR A 251 17.39 -25.28 -13.55
C TYR A 251 17.63 -23.96 -12.82
N CYS A 252 16.95 -23.76 -11.69
CA CYS A 252 17.15 -22.62 -10.81
C CYS A 252 18.37 -22.81 -9.89
N GLY A 253 19.14 -21.75 -9.72
CA GLY A 253 20.30 -21.72 -8.84
C GLY A 253 20.78 -20.30 -8.53
N SER A 254 21.86 -20.22 -7.75
CA SER A 254 22.46 -18.94 -7.30
C SER A 254 23.99 -18.87 -7.49
N THR A 255 24.61 -19.90 -8.08
CA THR A 255 26.06 -19.91 -8.32
C THR A 255 26.36 -19.51 -9.76
N ASP A 256 27.61 -19.21 -10.07
CA ASP A 256 28.07 -18.83 -11.42
C ASP A 256 27.69 -19.86 -12.51
N GLU A 257 27.52 -21.14 -12.16
CA GLU A 257 27.04 -22.16 -13.10
C GLU A 257 25.60 -21.89 -13.58
N TYR A 258 24.80 -21.20 -12.76
CA TYR A 258 23.41 -20.85 -13.06
C TYR A 258 23.24 -19.39 -13.45
N CYS A 259 24.02 -18.49 -12.85
CA CYS A 259 23.91 -17.05 -13.02
C CYS A 259 24.87 -16.51 -14.09
N GLY A 260 25.96 -17.22 -14.36
CA GLY A 260 27.04 -16.75 -15.18
C GLY A 260 26.65 -16.40 -16.61
N ILE A 261 27.54 -15.64 -17.23
CA ILE A 261 27.37 -15.14 -18.59
C ILE A 261 27.39 -16.33 -19.55
N GLY A 262 26.34 -16.45 -20.36
CA GLY A 262 26.18 -17.57 -21.30
C GLY A 262 25.74 -18.89 -20.65
N THR A 263 25.68 -18.97 -19.32
CA THR A 263 25.14 -20.12 -18.58
C THR A 263 23.75 -19.87 -18.03
N CYS A 264 23.27 -18.62 -18.07
CA CYS A 264 21.95 -18.20 -17.61
C CYS A 264 21.00 -17.76 -18.74
N ASP A 265 19.74 -18.18 -18.67
CA ASP A 265 18.63 -17.73 -19.52
C ASP A 265 17.93 -16.51 -18.91
N SER A 266 18.18 -15.35 -19.49
CA SER A 266 17.68 -14.06 -19.01
C SER A 266 16.17 -13.86 -19.23
N ALA A 267 15.49 -14.73 -19.99
CA ALA A 267 14.04 -14.66 -20.10
C ALA A 267 13.34 -15.23 -18.85
N PHE A 268 14.03 -16.10 -18.10
CA PHE A 268 13.45 -16.84 -16.98
C PHE A 268 14.22 -16.69 -15.66
N GLY A 269 15.33 -15.96 -15.62
CA GLY A 269 16.05 -15.70 -14.37
C GLY A 269 16.90 -14.43 -14.38
N ASN A 270 17.38 -14.09 -13.18
CA ASN A 270 18.24 -12.93 -12.95
C ASN A 270 19.70 -13.30 -13.25
N CYS A 271 20.12 -13.14 -14.50
CA CYS A 271 21.47 -13.48 -14.91
C CYS A 271 22.49 -12.41 -14.51
N ASP A 272 23.72 -12.85 -14.29
CA ASP A 272 24.85 -11.97 -14.18
C ASP A 272 24.99 -11.22 -15.49
N THR A 273 24.95 -9.90 -15.39
CA THR A 273 25.23 -9.01 -16.51
C THR A 273 26.68 -8.60 -16.38
N VAL A 274 27.40 -8.64 -17.49
CA VAL A 274 28.75 -8.12 -17.50
C VAL A 274 28.67 -6.62 -17.35
N THR A 275 29.11 -6.12 -16.21
CA THR A 275 29.29 -4.68 -16.04
C THR A 275 30.39 -4.28 -17.03
N VAL A 276 30.03 -3.52 -18.05
CA VAL A 276 31.02 -2.98 -19.00
C VAL A 276 31.95 -2.08 -18.21
N SER A 277 33.25 -2.33 -18.33
CA SER A 277 34.28 -1.68 -17.53
C SER A 277 34.17 -0.16 -17.66
N PRO A 278 33.81 0.55 -16.56
CA PRO A 278 33.58 2.00 -16.60
C PRO A 278 34.88 2.80 -16.51
N ASP A 279 35.95 2.18 -16.01
CA ASP A 279 37.25 2.80 -15.72
C ASP A 279 38.43 2.10 -16.42
N GLY A 280 38.15 1.06 -17.21
CA GLY A 280 39.15 0.30 -17.95
C GLY A 280 39.79 -0.83 -17.13
N LEU A 281 39.34 -1.09 -15.90
CA LEU A 281 39.73 -2.27 -15.12
C LEU A 281 38.77 -3.43 -15.38
N CYS A 282 39.30 -4.64 -15.53
CA CYS A 282 38.53 -5.83 -15.85
C CYS A 282 39.00 -7.07 -15.09
N GLY A 283 38.14 -8.10 -15.08
CA GLY A 283 38.36 -9.31 -14.29
C GLY A 283 38.64 -8.97 -12.83
N SER A 284 39.59 -9.67 -12.22
CA SER A 284 39.89 -9.55 -10.79
C SER A 284 40.42 -8.17 -10.33
N MET A 285 40.88 -7.32 -11.25
CA MET A 285 41.31 -5.95 -10.93
C MET A 285 40.14 -4.97 -10.82
N SER A 286 38.96 -5.34 -11.33
CA SER A 286 37.73 -4.57 -11.17
C SER A 286 37.05 -4.95 -9.86
N SER A 287 36.52 -3.95 -9.13
CA SER A 287 35.73 -4.18 -7.92
C SER A 287 34.42 -4.93 -8.16
N VAL A 288 34.00 -5.07 -9.42
CA VAL A 288 32.77 -5.75 -9.85
C VAL A 288 33.02 -6.87 -10.85
N ASN A 289 34.29 -7.27 -11.05
CA ASN A 289 34.67 -8.29 -12.04
C ASN A 289 34.24 -7.93 -13.47
N ALA A 290 34.36 -6.63 -13.83
CA ALA A 290 33.88 -6.06 -15.07
C ALA A 290 34.51 -6.69 -16.33
N SER A 291 33.79 -6.60 -17.45
CA SER A 291 34.29 -6.98 -18.79
C SER A 291 34.61 -5.78 -19.65
N CYS A 292 35.55 -5.98 -20.55
CA CYS A 292 35.95 -5.02 -21.56
C CYS A 292 35.04 -5.03 -22.79
N ALA A 293 34.24 -6.07 -23.01
CA ALA A 293 33.38 -6.18 -24.18
C ALA A 293 32.39 -5.01 -24.27
N GLY A 294 32.49 -4.20 -25.33
CA GLY A 294 31.70 -2.99 -25.55
C GLY A 294 32.21 -1.76 -24.79
N SER A 295 33.39 -1.83 -24.15
CA SER A 295 33.98 -0.71 -23.42
C SER A 295 34.67 0.27 -24.37
N GLN A 296 34.60 1.56 -24.05
CA GLN A 296 35.33 2.61 -24.78
C GLN A 296 36.86 2.47 -24.70
N PHE A 297 37.36 1.67 -23.75
CA PHE A 297 38.80 1.41 -23.59
C PHE A 297 39.29 0.27 -24.49
N GLY A 298 38.38 -0.45 -25.14
CA GLY A 298 38.65 -1.61 -25.99
C GLY A 298 38.05 -2.90 -25.43
N ASP A 299 37.84 -3.89 -26.30
CA ASP A 299 37.06 -5.09 -25.99
C ASP A 299 37.85 -6.20 -25.27
N CYS A 300 39.17 -6.11 -25.25
CA CYS A 300 40.05 -7.17 -24.74
C CYS A 300 40.46 -6.88 -23.30
N CYS A 301 40.27 -7.86 -22.40
CA CYS A 301 40.76 -7.78 -21.04
C CYS A 301 42.14 -8.42 -20.95
N SER A 302 43.20 -7.64 -20.79
CA SER A 302 44.55 -8.17 -20.63
C SER A 302 44.68 -9.03 -19.35
N MET A 303 45.65 -9.92 -19.29
CA MET A 303 46.00 -10.68 -18.08
C MET A 303 46.40 -9.81 -16.89
N SER A 304 46.73 -8.54 -17.14
CA SER A 304 47.01 -7.55 -16.10
C SER A 304 45.74 -6.85 -15.56
N GLY A 305 44.56 -7.20 -16.08
CA GLY A 305 43.27 -6.66 -15.62
C GLY A 305 42.92 -5.28 -16.18
N TYR A 306 43.42 -4.95 -17.37
CA TYR A 306 43.11 -3.70 -18.08
C TYR A 306 42.45 -3.96 -19.43
N CYS A 307 41.51 -3.10 -19.80
CA CYS A 307 40.88 -3.08 -21.12
C CYS A 307 41.74 -2.41 -22.19
N GLY A 308 41.71 -2.97 -23.39
CA GLY A 308 42.44 -2.45 -24.55
C GLY A 308 42.03 -3.11 -25.87
N SER A 309 42.61 -2.65 -26.97
CA SER A 309 42.32 -3.17 -28.33
C SER A 309 43.57 -3.58 -29.12
N THR A 310 44.76 -3.53 -28.53
CA THR A 310 46.00 -3.92 -29.22
C THR A 310 46.41 -5.34 -28.85
N ASP A 311 47.32 -5.96 -29.60
CA ASP A 311 47.88 -7.30 -29.32
C ASP A 311 48.39 -7.48 -27.88
N ALA A 312 48.85 -6.42 -27.21
CA ALA A 312 49.25 -6.49 -25.80
C ALA A 312 48.09 -6.84 -24.84
N TYR A 313 46.84 -6.59 -25.25
CA TYR A 313 45.61 -6.86 -24.51
C TYR A 313 44.84 -8.03 -25.10
N CYS A 314 44.78 -8.12 -26.43
CA CYS A 314 43.98 -9.11 -27.16
C CYS A 314 44.75 -10.38 -27.47
N GLY A 315 46.08 -10.31 -27.53
CA GLY A 315 46.92 -11.39 -28.04
C GLY A 315 46.73 -12.71 -27.31
N ILE A 316 46.98 -13.79 -28.04
CA ILE A 316 46.82 -15.16 -27.55
C ILE A 316 47.63 -15.37 -26.26
N GLY A 317 46.95 -15.86 -25.22
CA GLY A 317 47.52 -16.09 -23.89
C GLY A 317 47.76 -14.82 -23.06
N GLN A 318 47.50 -13.64 -23.60
CA GLN A 318 47.65 -12.34 -22.93
C GLN A 318 46.30 -11.72 -22.56
N CYS A 319 45.20 -12.39 -22.90
CA CYS A 319 43.82 -11.94 -22.73
C CYS A 319 42.98 -12.92 -21.90
N GLN A 320 42.11 -12.38 -21.03
CA GLN A 320 41.17 -13.11 -20.19
C GLN A 320 39.82 -13.28 -20.93
N SER A 321 39.61 -14.44 -21.54
CA SER A 321 38.43 -14.71 -22.37
C SER A 321 37.08 -14.66 -21.63
N ALA A 322 37.09 -14.80 -20.30
CA ALA A 322 35.89 -14.60 -19.48
C ALA A 322 35.46 -13.13 -19.35
N PHE A 323 36.38 -12.17 -19.58
CA PHE A 323 36.19 -10.74 -19.32
C PHE A 323 36.48 -9.85 -20.53
N GLY A 324 36.67 -10.43 -21.73
CA GLY A 324 36.90 -9.66 -22.95
C GLY A 324 37.01 -10.53 -24.20
N SER A 325 36.97 -9.87 -25.36
CA SER A 325 37.07 -10.51 -26.68
C SER A 325 38.54 -10.70 -27.06
N CYS A 326 39.07 -11.90 -26.83
CA CYS A 326 40.47 -12.22 -27.10
C CYS A 326 40.71 -12.63 -28.55
N ASP A 327 41.93 -12.41 -29.04
CA ASP A 327 42.37 -12.97 -30.32
C ASP A 327 42.50 -14.48 -30.18
N GLU A 328 41.87 -15.20 -31.10
CA GLU A 328 42.03 -16.65 -31.25
C GLU A 328 43.05 -16.95 -32.35
N LEU A 329 43.75 -18.07 -32.22
CA LEU A 329 44.66 -18.52 -33.28
C LEU A 329 43.86 -18.80 -34.56
N PRO A 330 44.31 -18.32 -35.73
CA PRO A 330 43.62 -18.63 -36.98
C PRO A 330 43.63 -20.13 -37.24
N ILE A 331 42.49 -20.70 -37.66
CA ILE A 331 42.40 -22.11 -38.03
C ILE A 331 43.21 -22.32 -39.32
N SER A 332 44.07 -23.33 -39.32
CA SER A 332 44.91 -23.68 -40.46
C SER A 332 44.06 -24.02 -41.68
N SER A 333 44.17 -23.19 -42.72
CA SER A 333 43.49 -23.37 -44.02
C SER A 333 44.34 -24.10 -45.06
N ASP A 334 45.65 -24.18 -44.85
CA ASP A 334 46.63 -24.80 -45.77
C ASP A 334 47.32 -26.05 -45.19
N GLY A 335 46.99 -26.43 -43.95
CA GLY A 335 47.52 -27.60 -43.27
C GLY A 335 48.84 -27.35 -42.55
N LEU A 336 49.33 -26.11 -42.48
CA LEU A 336 50.47 -25.72 -41.66
C LEU A 336 50.02 -25.18 -40.30
N CYS A 337 50.82 -25.41 -39.26
CA CYS A 337 50.48 -25.00 -37.89
C CYS A 337 51.70 -24.59 -37.07
N GLY A 338 51.42 -23.87 -35.97
CA GLY A 338 52.44 -23.38 -35.07
C GLY A 338 53.46 -22.48 -35.78
N PHE A 339 54.74 -22.61 -35.41
CA PHE A 339 55.83 -21.75 -35.87
C PHE A 339 56.15 -21.85 -37.37
N MET A 340 55.59 -22.83 -38.08
CA MET A 340 55.72 -22.95 -39.54
C MET A 340 54.81 -21.97 -40.30
N THR A 341 53.95 -21.24 -39.59
CA THR A 341 53.07 -20.22 -40.16
C THR A 341 53.43 -18.84 -39.62
N SER A 342 53.31 -17.81 -40.46
CA SER A 342 53.57 -16.42 -40.05
C SER A 342 52.54 -15.87 -39.05
N ASN A 343 51.42 -16.57 -38.87
CA ASN A 343 50.31 -16.21 -37.98
C ASN A 343 50.07 -17.25 -36.87
N SER A 344 51.00 -18.19 -36.67
CA SER A 344 50.93 -19.26 -35.64
C SER A 344 49.63 -20.09 -35.66
N ALA A 345 49.06 -20.37 -36.84
CA ALA A 345 47.77 -21.05 -37.00
C ALA A 345 47.63 -22.34 -36.19
N THR A 346 46.41 -22.60 -35.69
CA THR A 346 46.04 -23.82 -34.96
C THR A 346 45.43 -24.86 -35.88
N CYS A 347 45.61 -26.14 -35.55
CA CYS A 347 44.93 -27.25 -36.23
C CYS A 347 43.54 -27.54 -35.68
N LEU A 348 43.22 -27.05 -34.47
CA LEU A 348 41.95 -27.34 -33.82
C LEU A 348 40.77 -26.78 -34.63
N GLY A 349 39.91 -27.66 -35.13
CA GLY A 349 38.81 -27.34 -36.05
C GLY A 349 39.20 -27.27 -37.53
N SER A 350 40.43 -27.66 -37.90
CA SER A 350 40.89 -27.69 -39.29
C SER A 350 40.39 -28.92 -40.04
N GLN A 351 40.14 -28.76 -41.35
CA GLN A 351 39.78 -29.88 -42.23
C GLN A 351 40.88 -30.96 -42.37
N PHE A 352 42.12 -30.63 -41.97
CA PHE A 352 43.26 -31.56 -42.02
C PHE A 352 43.38 -32.43 -40.76
N GLY A 353 42.63 -32.12 -39.70
CA GLY A 353 42.68 -32.77 -38.39
C GLY A 353 43.18 -31.82 -37.30
N ASP A 354 42.88 -32.15 -36.05
CA ASP A 354 43.02 -31.23 -34.90
C ASP A 354 44.43 -31.17 -34.30
N CYS A 355 45.32 -32.08 -34.69
CA CYS A 355 46.66 -32.18 -34.11
C CYS A 355 47.73 -31.50 -34.96
N CYS A 356 48.67 -30.81 -34.31
CA CYS A 356 49.81 -30.17 -34.94
C CYS A 356 51.09 -30.97 -34.69
N SER A 357 51.64 -31.58 -35.74
CA SER A 357 52.89 -32.36 -35.64
C SER A 357 54.09 -31.48 -35.28
N VAL A 358 55.15 -32.11 -34.76
CA VAL A 358 56.44 -31.42 -34.49
C VAL A 358 57.07 -30.76 -35.72
N ASN A 359 56.67 -31.18 -36.92
CA ASN A 359 57.11 -30.60 -38.19
C ASN A 359 56.19 -29.48 -38.69
N GLY A 360 55.18 -29.09 -37.92
CA GLY A 360 54.26 -27.98 -38.21
C GLY A 360 53.21 -28.28 -39.27
N TYR A 361 52.74 -29.53 -39.34
CA TYR A 361 51.62 -29.94 -40.20
C TYR A 361 50.42 -30.42 -39.38
N CYS A 362 49.21 -30.10 -39.85
CA CYS A 362 47.96 -30.58 -39.29
C CYS A 362 47.62 -32.00 -39.73
N GLY A 363 47.10 -32.81 -38.80
CA GLY A 363 46.70 -34.19 -39.05
C GLY A 363 45.82 -34.75 -37.94
N GLY A 364 45.23 -35.92 -38.18
CA GLY A 364 44.37 -36.62 -37.22
C GLY A 364 44.88 -37.99 -36.76
N SER A 365 46.11 -38.38 -37.12
CA SER A 365 46.71 -39.65 -36.71
C SER A 365 47.81 -39.46 -35.67
N ASP A 366 48.22 -40.55 -35.01
CA ASP A 366 49.26 -40.55 -33.97
C ASP A 366 50.59 -39.92 -34.40
N ALA A 367 50.88 -39.87 -35.70
CA ALA A 367 52.08 -39.20 -36.22
C ALA A 367 52.04 -37.67 -36.07
N TYR A 368 50.88 -37.09 -35.76
CA TYR A 368 50.62 -35.66 -35.69
C TYR A 368 50.30 -35.12 -34.29
N CYS A 369 50.00 -35.94 -33.28
CA CYS A 369 49.43 -35.51 -31.98
C CYS A 369 50.41 -35.41 -30.79
#